data_AF-A0A367LX66-F1
#
_entry.id   AF-A0A367LX66-F1
#
_cell.length_a   1.000
_cell.length_b   1.000
_cell.length_c   1.000
_cell.angle_alpha   90.00
_cell.angle_beta   90.00
_cell.angle_gamma   90.00
#
_symmetry.space_group_name_H-M   'P 1'
#
loop_
_entity.id
_entity.type
_entity.pdbx_description
1 polymer ?
#
loop_
_entity_poly.entity_id
_entity_poly.type
_entity_poly.pdbx_seq_one_letter_code
_entity_poly.pdbx_strand_id
1 'polypeptide(L)' 'MLRLCVALFSSVLALSSLAAPQVFVVGLFPGAAVLNVDGQRKLVRVGQTGPQGVQVVSADSRKAC' A
#
# COMPACT_ATOMS: atom_id res chain seq x y z
N MET A 1 22.38 -34.09 5.83
CA MET A 1 21.02 -34.04 5.23
C MET A 1 20.08 -33.11 6.00
N LEU A 2 19.71 -33.39 7.26
CA LEU A 2 18.78 -32.55 8.04
C LEU A 2 19.16 -31.06 8.17
N ARG A 3 20.45 -30.76 8.43
CA ARG A 3 20.96 -29.38 8.53
C ARG A 3 20.81 -28.57 7.23
N LEU A 4 20.92 -29.23 6.08
CA LEU A 4 20.78 -28.61 4.78
C LEU A 4 19.30 -28.24 4.52
N CYS A 5 18.38 -29.13 4.90
CA CYS A 5 16.94 -28.88 4.80
C CYS A 5 16.51 -27.69 5.68
N VAL A 6 17.02 -27.60 6.92
CA VAL A 6 16.71 -26.47 7.83
C VAL A 6 17.24 -25.15 7.27
N ALA A 7 18.45 -25.13 6.71
CA ALA A 7 19.02 -23.92 6.09
C ALA A 7 18.23 -23.48 4.86
N LEU A 8 17.82 -24.42 3.99
CA LEU A 8 16.98 -24.11 2.82
C LEU A 8 15.63 -23.54 3.24
N PHE A 9 15.00 -24.14 4.24
CA PHE A 9 13.68 -23.73 4.73
C PHE A 9 13.72 -22.32 5.35
N SER A 10 14.76 -22.03 6.15
CA SER A 10 14.95 -20.70 6.74
C SER A 10 15.19 -19.60 5.68
N SER A 11 15.84 -19.93 4.56
CA SER A 11 16.10 -18.97 3.48
C SER A 11 14.81 -18.59 2.74
N VAL A 12 13.92 -19.56 2.48
CA VAL A 12 12.65 -19.33 1.78
C VAL A 12 11.71 -18.42 2.60
N LEU A 13 11.69 -18.57 3.92
CA LEU A 13 10.86 -17.72 4.79
C LEU A 13 11.27 -16.24 4.79
N ALA A 14 12.56 -15.94 4.55
CA ALA A 14 13.05 -14.57 4.56
C ALA A 14 12.57 -13.74 3.35
N LEU A 15 12.26 -14.39 2.23
CA LEU A 15 11.77 -13.72 1.01
C LEU A 15 10.30 -13.28 1.11
N SER A 16 9.56 -13.71 2.13
CA SER A 16 8.12 -13.44 2.25
C SER A 16 7.78 -12.07 2.85
N SER A 17 8.77 -11.19 3.07
CA SER A 17 8.51 -9.86 3.62
C SER A 17 8.03 -8.89 2.53
N LEU A 18 6.73 -8.95 2.18
CA LEU A 18 6.10 -7.88 1.42
C LEU A 18 5.71 -6.77 2.40
N ALA A 19 6.51 -5.71 2.44
CA ALA A 19 6.19 -4.51 3.20
C ALA A 19 4.94 -3.85 2.61
N ALA A 20 4.03 -3.40 3.48
CA ALA A 20 2.91 -2.58 3.05
C ALA A 20 3.43 -1.23 2.49
N PRO A 21 2.83 -0.69 1.43
CA PRO A 21 3.26 0.58 0.86
C PRO A 21 3.03 1.72 1.85
N GLN A 22 3.92 2.71 1.83
CA GLN A 22 3.77 3.91 2.64
C GLN A 22 2.78 4.86 1.95
N VAL A 23 1.66 5.16 2.62
CA VAL A 23 0.58 5.97 2.05
C VAL A 23 0.38 7.25 2.85
N PHE A 24 0.41 8.38 2.17
CA PHE A 24 0.03 9.68 2.72
C PHE A 24 -1.16 10.26 1.96
N VAL A 25 -2.16 10.75 2.70
CA VAL A 25 -3.24 11.56 2.14
C VAL A 25 -2.77 13.00 2.06
N VAL A 26 -2.52 13.50 0.86
CA VAL A 26 -2.02 14.86 0.62
C VAL A 26 -3.16 15.83 0.33
N GLY A 27 -4.32 15.31 -0.07
CA GLY A 27 -5.54 16.09 -0.27
C GLY A 27 -6.76 15.20 -0.32
N LEU A 28 -7.88 15.70 0.19
CA LEU A 28 -9.13 14.97 0.27
C LEU A 28 -10.23 15.74 -0.45
N PHE A 29 -10.94 15.07 -1.35
CA PHE A 29 -12.01 15.63 -2.18
C PHE A 29 -13.25 14.74 -2.06
N PRO A 30 -14.46 15.26 -2.31
CA PRO A 30 -15.65 14.41 -2.40
C PRO A 30 -15.45 13.29 -3.42
N GLY A 31 -15.39 12.04 -2.95
CA GLY A 31 -15.23 10.86 -3.81
C GLY A 31 -13.83 10.64 -4.41
N ALA A 32 -12.81 11.37 -3.97
CA ALA A 32 -11.43 11.15 -4.40
C ALA A 32 -10.39 11.61 -3.36
N ALA A 33 -9.19 11.05 -3.42
CA ALA A 33 -8.07 11.49 -2.61
C ALA A 33 -6.82 11.65 -3.48
N VAL A 34 -6.02 12.68 -3.20
CA VAL A 34 -4.65 12.77 -3.71
C VAL A 34 -3.77 12.03 -2.72
N LEU A 35 -3.26 10.87 -3.16
CA LEU A 35 -2.39 10.02 -2.39
C LEU A 35 -0.95 10.24 -2.83
N ASN A 36 -0.02 10.18 -1.88
CA ASN A 36 1.38 9.91 -2.13
C ASN A 36 1.67 8.50 -1.63
N VAL A 37 1.99 7.59 -2.54
CA VAL A 37 2.27 6.18 -2.26
C VAL A 37 3.71 5.91 -2.66
N ASP A 38 4.59 5.64 -1.69
CA ASP A 38 6.04 5.42 -1.90
C ASP A 38 6.71 6.49 -2.79
N GLY A 39 6.33 7.76 -2.60
CA GLY A 39 6.85 8.89 -3.37
C GLY A 39 6.08 9.20 -4.66
N GLN A 40 5.14 8.34 -5.07
CA GLN A 40 4.30 8.56 -6.25
C GLN A 40 3.00 9.28 -5.88
N ARG A 41 2.85 10.52 -6.36
CA ARG A 41 1.65 11.33 -6.12
C ARG A 41 0.60 11.15 -7.22
N LYS A 42 -0.63 10.78 -6.84
CA LYS A 42 -1.73 10.57 -7.79
C LYS A 42 -3.09 10.87 -7.18
N LEU A 43 -4.00 11.42 -7.98
CA LEU A 43 -5.43 11.48 -7.65
C LEU A 43 -6.06 10.11 -7.89
N VAL A 44 -6.67 9.51 -6.87
CA VAL A 44 -7.36 8.23 -6.93
C VAL A 44 -8.83 8.46 -6.58
N ARG A 45 -9.74 8.06 -7.47
CA ARG A 45 -11.19 8.13 -7.24
C ARG A 45 -11.69 6.90 -6.49
N VAL A 46 -12.81 7.03 -5.81
CA VAL A 46 -13.47 5.89 -5.16
C VAL A 46 -13.67 4.74 -6.16
N GLY A 47 -13.35 3.53 -5.72
CA GLY A 47 -13.45 2.30 -6.53
C GLY A 47 -12.28 2.08 -7.48
N GLN A 48 -11.40 3.06 -7.70
CA GLN A 48 -10.22 2.89 -8.56
C GLN A 48 -9.01 2.41 -7.76
N THR A 49 -8.24 1.51 -8.37
CA THR A 49 -6.95 1.07 -7.85
C THR A 49 -5.86 2.07 -8.23
N GLY A 50 -5.22 2.64 -7.22
CA GLY A 50 -4.08 3.53 -7.31
C GLY A 50 -2.73 2.79 -7.37
N PRO A 51 -1.62 3.52 -7.20
CA PRO A 51 -0.29 2.93 -7.15
C PRO A 51 -0.17 1.86 -6.06
N GLN A 52 0.67 0.86 -6.27
CA GLN A 52 0.91 -0.25 -5.34
C GLN A 52 -0.36 -0.99 -4.89
N GLY A 53 -1.42 -0.96 -5.71
CA GLY A 53 -2.69 -1.63 -5.39
C GLY A 53 -3.58 -0.88 -4.39
N VAL A 54 -3.22 0.34 -3.99
CA VAL A 54 -3.97 1.12 -2.99
C VAL A 54 -5.30 1.61 -3.57
N GLN A 55 -6.42 1.22 -2.98
CA GLN A 55 -7.76 1.63 -3.42
C GLN A 55 -8.38 2.63 -2.45
N VAL A 56 -9.00 3.69 -3.00
CA VAL A 56 -9.87 4.55 -2.21
C VAL A 56 -11.26 3.91 -2.15
N VAL A 57 -11.67 3.45 -0.98
CA VAL A 57 -13.00 2.85 -0.76
C VAL A 57 -14.06 3.89 -0.43
N SER A 58 -13.67 4.98 0.25
CA SER A 58 -14.52 6.15 0.51
C SER A 58 -13.65 7.37 0.77
N ALA A 59 -14.17 8.57 0.47
CA ALA A 59 -13.48 9.84 0.75
C ALA A 59 -14.53 10.93 1.00
N ASP A 60 -14.56 11.47 2.22
CA ASP A 60 -15.41 12.60 2.62
C ASP A 60 -14.55 13.79 3.06
N SER A 61 -14.69 14.93 2.39
CA SER A 61 -13.90 16.14 2.68
C SER A 61 -14.35 16.87 3.95
N ARG A 62 -15.32 16.33 4.71
CA ARG A 62 -15.89 16.96 5.90
C ARG A 62 -14.98 16.86 7.13
N LYS A 63 -14.01 15.93 7.13
CA LYS A 63 -13.07 15.71 8.24
C LYS A 63 -11.67 16.25 8.00
N ALA A 64 -11.41 16.82 6.81
CA ALA A 64 -10.15 17.48 6.51
C ALA A 64 -10.25 18.95 6.96
N CYS A 65 -10.03 19.19 8.25
CA CYS A 65 -9.88 20.54 8.82
C CYS A 65 -8.49 20.67 9.45
#